data_AF-A0A9W9N0C5-F1
#
_entry.id   AF-A0A9W9N0C5-F1
#
_cell.length_a   1.000
_cell.length_b   1.000
_cell.length_c   1.000
_cell.angle_alpha   90.00
_cell.angle_beta   90.00
_cell.angle_gamma   90.00
#
_symmetry.space_group_name_H-M   'P 1'
#
loop_
_entity.id
_entity.type
_entity.pdbx_description
1 polymer ?
#
loop_
_entity_poly.entity_id
_entity_poly.type
_entity_poly.pdbx_seq_one_letter_code
_entity_poly.pdbx_strand_id
1 'polypeptide(L)'
;MSSAEGGLEAPRAPTTEEVDTIFRPYRSDQLRWHAMTMFHDHISPALPRTHYSADEEERARHDKLLTDLIDPRDSEEWSAVLDNKDLFNFGSDWRRVYDVLPEIAGPLNSFVDDRFRIVRTTTDEHLESSRSLCKTQLAEAKENDPEVWRADRIAFIDGYMNELQNYITQTYLIIADEEAFRSGSPQVVYLDGFRNIIREVCIDPEIDDIDNVILEGTLQTPGIAEVSQPSPAPAYRIEIFTQSELMKQTFLPELWDVINVSYLDTGDSSIEKTGPRIRSNTQLADELQETGITAIAFAQNSIIGTASLKVWSPDSEGALWKSPGHFEHFCADEIFTANSTVLDSLHGESQDVSCKGGFEIVAVAITPDPRYRRKGIAESLVKACEKELKGGMTSAGLTESAQPCIMVKCIREIQGAYWLKRGFRVVGEQYCPPLTWRYNKGFVLWAMERELPV
;
A
#
# COMPACT_ATOMS: atom_id res chain seq x y z
N MET A 1 -34.50 41.81 -19.23
CA MET A 1 -34.61 40.34 -19.03
C MET A 1 -34.28 39.69 -20.35
N SER A 2 -33.05 39.19 -20.51
CA SER A 2 -32.58 38.47 -21.70
C SER A 2 -32.03 37.15 -21.19
N SER A 3 -32.74 36.07 -21.48
CA SER A 3 -32.39 34.70 -21.11
C SER A 3 -31.35 34.19 -22.11
N ALA A 4 -30.14 33.89 -21.64
CA ALA A 4 -29.15 33.15 -22.42
C ALA A 4 -29.26 31.66 -22.04
N GLU A 5 -30.01 30.91 -22.83
CA GLU A 5 -29.95 29.44 -22.85
C GLU A 5 -28.74 29.02 -23.68
N GLY A 6 -27.63 28.73 -23.01
CA GLY A 6 -26.48 28.05 -23.62
C GLY A 6 -26.67 26.53 -23.51
N GLY A 7 -27.42 25.94 -24.44
CA GLY A 7 -27.46 24.49 -24.59
C GLY A 7 -26.11 23.99 -25.12
N LEU A 8 -25.42 23.15 -24.36
CA LEU A 8 -24.28 22.38 -24.85
C LEU A 8 -24.80 21.43 -25.93
N GLU A 9 -24.49 21.72 -27.21
CA GLU A 9 -24.70 20.77 -28.30
C GLU A 9 -23.96 19.47 -27.98
N ALA A 10 -24.67 18.33 -28.14
CA ALA A 10 -24.06 17.02 -27.99
C ALA A 10 -22.90 16.86 -28.98
N PRO A 11 -21.78 16.24 -28.58
CA PRO A 11 -20.62 16.08 -29.45
C PRO A 11 -21.00 15.31 -30.73
N ARG A 12 -20.57 15.84 -31.89
CA ARG A 12 -20.76 15.20 -33.20
C ARG A 12 -20.00 13.87 -33.24
N ALA A 13 -20.63 12.81 -33.76
CA ALA A 13 -19.96 11.55 -34.05
C ALA A 13 -18.86 11.76 -35.13
N PRO A 14 -17.66 11.18 -34.97
CA PRO A 14 -16.57 11.32 -35.94
C PRO A 14 -16.93 10.66 -37.28
N THR A 15 -16.42 11.21 -38.39
CA THR A 15 -16.59 10.63 -39.73
C THR A 15 -15.67 9.42 -39.92
N THR A 16 -15.94 8.58 -40.93
CA THR A 16 -15.06 7.46 -41.29
C THR A 16 -13.65 7.93 -41.62
N GLU A 17 -13.49 9.08 -42.26
CA GLU A 17 -12.16 9.65 -42.57
C GLU A 17 -11.42 10.08 -41.29
N GLU A 18 -12.12 10.70 -40.33
CA GLU A 18 -11.54 11.05 -39.02
C GLU A 18 -11.15 9.79 -38.23
N VAL A 19 -11.97 8.74 -38.28
CA VAL A 19 -11.64 7.43 -37.71
C VAL A 19 -10.39 6.86 -38.35
N ASP A 20 -10.29 6.88 -39.67
CA ASP A 20 -9.20 6.23 -40.40
C ASP A 20 -7.87 6.99 -40.31
N THR A 21 -7.92 8.32 -40.24
CA THR A 21 -6.72 9.19 -40.26
C THR A 21 -6.29 9.65 -38.89
N ILE A 22 -7.24 9.87 -37.97
CA ILE A 22 -6.94 10.35 -36.62
C ILE A 22 -6.92 9.16 -35.67
N PHE A 23 -7.99 8.37 -35.57
CA PHE A 23 -8.12 7.37 -34.50
C PHE A 23 -7.40 6.04 -34.77
N ARG A 24 -7.46 5.50 -36.00
CA ARG A 24 -6.87 4.20 -36.36
C ARG A 24 -5.35 4.14 -36.12
N PRO A 25 -4.57 5.21 -36.34
CA PRO A 25 -3.14 5.23 -35.99
C PRO A 25 -2.85 5.14 -34.48
N TYR A 26 -3.73 5.68 -33.63
CA TYR A 26 -3.56 5.59 -32.18
C TYR A 26 -4.17 4.32 -31.60
N ARG A 27 -5.13 3.69 -32.28
CA ARG A 27 -5.84 2.51 -31.78
C ARG A 27 -6.33 1.59 -32.91
N SER A 28 -5.77 0.38 -32.95
CA SER A 28 -6.15 -0.65 -33.92
C SER A 28 -7.64 -1.01 -33.84
N ASP A 29 -8.19 -1.52 -34.94
CA ASP A 29 -9.57 -2.04 -34.96
C ASP A 29 -9.76 -3.16 -33.92
N GLN A 30 -8.73 -3.99 -33.70
CA GLN A 30 -8.73 -5.03 -32.67
C GLN A 30 -8.87 -4.45 -31.25
N LEU A 31 -8.09 -3.42 -30.89
CA LEU A 31 -8.17 -2.79 -29.56
C LEU A 31 -9.50 -2.08 -29.33
N ARG A 32 -10.09 -1.52 -30.39
CA ARG A 32 -11.43 -0.92 -30.32
C ARG A 32 -12.50 -1.97 -30.12
N TRP A 33 -12.39 -3.11 -30.80
CA TRP A 33 -13.30 -4.23 -30.62
C TRP A 33 -13.23 -4.78 -29.19
N HIS A 34 -12.04 -5.05 -28.65
CA HIS A 34 -11.89 -5.50 -27.25
C HIS A 34 -12.47 -4.49 -26.26
N ALA A 35 -12.16 -3.20 -26.41
CA ALA A 35 -12.71 -2.16 -25.54
C ALA A 35 -14.24 -2.09 -25.53
N MET A 36 -14.89 -2.46 -26.64
CA MET A 36 -16.34 -2.45 -26.77
C MET A 36 -17.01 -3.73 -26.27
N THR A 37 -16.29 -4.86 -26.21
CA THR A 37 -16.90 -6.20 -26.06
C THR A 37 -16.41 -6.99 -24.87
N MET A 38 -15.28 -6.64 -24.26
CA MET A 38 -14.60 -7.41 -23.20
C MET A 38 -15.40 -7.58 -21.91
N PHE A 39 -16.42 -6.75 -21.67
CA PHE A 39 -17.30 -6.84 -20.49
C PHE A 39 -18.78 -6.96 -20.87
N HIS A 40 -19.08 -7.48 -22.06
CA HIS A 40 -20.46 -7.54 -22.57
C HIS A 40 -21.38 -8.40 -21.70
N ASP A 41 -20.84 -9.45 -21.07
CA ASP A 41 -21.57 -10.39 -20.21
C ASP A 41 -21.51 -10.00 -18.71
N HIS A 42 -20.74 -8.96 -18.36
CA HIS A 42 -20.53 -8.48 -16.99
C HIS A 42 -19.94 -9.52 -16.01
N ILE A 43 -19.46 -10.66 -16.52
CA ILE A 43 -19.00 -11.80 -15.69
C ILE A 43 -17.73 -12.46 -16.21
N SER A 44 -17.26 -12.11 -17.42
CA SER A 44 -16.04 -12.69 -17.95
C SER A 44 -14.79 -11.92 -17.49
N PRO A 45 -13.77 -12.61 -16.97
CA PRO A 45 -12.46 -12.03 -16.69
C PRO A 45 -11.79 -11.62 -17.99
N ALA A 46 -11.05 -10.51 -17.96
CA ALA A 46 -10.06 -10.27 -18.98
C ALA A 46 -8.79 -11.08 -18.71
N LEU A 47 -8.24 -11.72 -19.75
CA LEU A 47 -7.01 -12.49 -19.70
C LEU A 47 -5.94 -11.82 -20.57
N PRO A 48 -5.10 -10.94 -20.00
CA PRO A 48 -3.93 -10.44 -20.69
C PRO A 48 -2.78 -11.46 -20.71
N ARG A 49 -2.36 -11.84 -21.93
CA ARG A 49 -1.09 -12.54 -22.14
C ARG A 49 0.03 -11.51 -22.33
N THR A 50 0.96 -11.46 -21.37
CA THR A 50 2.03 -10.45 -21.38
C THR A 50 3.41 -11.00 -21.67
N HIS A 51 3.57 -12.32 -21.72
CA HIS A 51 4.82 -12.97 -22.06
C HIS A 51 4.70 -13.90 -23.27
N TYR A 52 5.71 -13.84 -24.14
CA TYR A 52 5.75 -14.57 -25.40
C TYR A 52 7.14 -15.17 -25.60
N SER A 53 7.24 -16.50 -25.44
CA SER A 53 8.51 -17.19 -25.66
C SER A 53 8.93 -17.11 -27.14
N ALA A 54 10.24 -16.94 -27.35
CA ALA A 54 10.85 -17.07 -28.67
C ALA A 54 11.18 -18.54 -29.01
N ASP A 55 11.24 -19.40 -28.00
CA ASP A 55 11.44 -20.83 -28.16
C ASP A 55 10.11 -21.51 -28.55
N GLU A 56 10.17 -22.35 -29.58
CA GLU A 56 8.97 -22.93 -30.19
C GLU A 56 8.33 -24.01 -29.31
N GLU A 57 9.12 -24.79 -28.57
CA GLU A 57 8.61 -25.80 -27.65
C GLU A 57 7.96 -25.17 -26.42
N GLU A 58 8.61 -24.17 -25.83
CA GLU A 58 8.05 -23.42 -24.71
C GLU A 58 6.81 -22.65 -25.13
N ARG A 59 6.81 -22.00 -26.30
CA ARG A 59 5.61 -21.35 -26.84
C ARG A 59 4.44 -22.33 -26.98
N ALA A 60 4.68 -23.53 -27.51
CA ALA A 60 3.63 -24.55 -27.63
C ALA A 60 3.08 -24.98 -26.26
N ARG A 61 3.92 -25.05 -25.21
CA ARG A 61 3.46 -25.31 -23.84
C ARG A 61 2.63 -24.16 -23.28
N HIS A 62 3.05 -22.91 -23.51
CA HIS A 62 2.31 -21.72 -23.07
C HIS A 62 0.94 -21.64 -23.74
N ASP A 63 0.88 -21.90 -25.06
CA ASP A 63 -0.36 -21.89 -25.82
C ASP A 63 -1.31 -23.01 -25.36
N LYS A 64 -0.76 -24.18 -24.99
CA LYS A 64 -1.53 -25.26 -24.38
C LYS A 64 -2.09 -24.86 -23.01
N LEU A 65 -1.28 -24.29 -22.12
CA LEU A 65 -1.73 -23.83 -20.80
C LEU A 65 -2.88 -22.83 -20.92
N LEU A 66 -2.75 -21.87 -21.86
CA LEU A 66 -3.83 -20.94 -22.16
C LEU A 66 -5.05 -21.71 -22.64
N THR A 67 -4.93 -22.57 -23.65
CA THR A 67 -6.07 -23.36 -24.16
C THR A 67 -6.76 -24.16 -23.05
N ASP A 68 -6.03 -24.81 -22.15
CA ASP A 68 -6.60 -25.63 -21.07
C ASP A 68 -7.37 -24.77 -20.04
N LEU A 69 -6.94 -23.53 -19.79
CA LEU A 69 -7.64 -22.56 -18.92
C LEU A 69 -8.97 -22.06 -19.52
N ILE A 70 -9.16 -22.32 -20.82
CA ILE A 70 -10.03 -21.58 -21.72
C ILE A 70 -11.12 -22.47 -22.31
N ASP A 71 -10.73 -23.71 -22.65
CA ASP A 71 -11.53 -24.78 -23.22
C ASP A 71 -12.75 -25.20 -22.36
N PRO A 72 -12.79 -24.99 -21.03
CA PRO A 72 -14.01 -25.25 -20.25
C PRO A 72 -15.19 -24.32 -20.60
N ARG A 73 -14.97 -23.22 -21.33
CA ARG A 73 -15.99 -22.18 -21.60
C ARG A 73 -16.33 -22.13 -23.09
N ASP A 74 -17.62 -21.99 -23.41
CA ASP A 74 -18.11 -21.96 -24.78
C ASP A 74 -17.40 -20.86 -25.61
N SER A 75 -16.83 -21.28 -26.74
CA SER A 75 -15.93 -20.50 -27.62
C SER A 75 -16.50 -19.18 -28.20
N GLU A 76 -17.76 -18.85 -27.95
CA GLU A 76 -18.42 -17.63 -28.47
C GLU A 76 -18.21 -16.39 -27.58
N GLU A 77 -17.76 -16.53 -26.32
CA GLU A 77 -17.69 -15.45 -25.32
C GLU A 77 -16.28 -14.81 -25.16
N TRP A 78 -15.43 -15.02 -26.16
CA TRP A 78 -13.99 -14.82 -26.09
C TRP A 78 -13.47 -13.40 -26.34
N SER A 79 -14.29 -12.39 -26.12
CA SER A 79 -13.90 -10.98 -26.29
C SER A 79 -12.85 -10.49 -25.28
N ALA A 80 -12.61 -11.27 -24.22
CA ALA A 80 -11.80 -10.86 -23.06
C ALA A 80 -10.37 -11.42 -23.05
N VAL A 81 -9.98 -12.29 -24.00
CA VAL A 81 -8.59 -12.77 -24.12
C VAL A 81 -7.77 -11.82 -24.98
N LEU A 82 -6.68 -11.30 -24.40
CA LEU A 82 -5.80 -10.31 -25.01
C LEU A 82 -4.46 -10.96 -25.37
N ASP A 83 -4.47 -11.74 -26.45
CA ASP A 83 -3.31 -12.44 -27.00
C ASP A 83 -2.81 -11.74 -28.27
N ASN A 84 -1.97 -10.70 -28.09
CA ASN A 84 -1.29 -10.04 -29.18
C ASN A 84 0.10 -9.57 -28.72
N LYS A 85 1.15 -10.24 -29.23
CA LYS A 85 2.54 -9.97 -28.90
C LYS A 85 2.96 -8.52 -29.16
N ASP A 86 2.49 -7.92 -30.25
CA ASP A 86 2.90 -6.56 -30.64
C ASP A 86 2.29 -5.50 -29.72
N LEU A 87 1.20 -5.84 -29.03
CA LEU A 87 0.46 -4.92 -28.17
C LEU A 87 0.72 -5.16 -26.68
N PHE A 88 0.95 -6.41 -26.26
CA PHE A 88 0.91 -6.79 -24.84
C PHE A 88 2.18 -7.43 -24.30
N ASN A 89 3.26 -7.58 -25.09
CA ASN A 89 4.49 -8.22 -24.62
C ASN A 89 5.29 -7.34 -23.64
N PHE A 90 4.88 -7.35 -22.38
CA PHE A 90 5.45 -6.57 -21.28
C PHE A 90 6.22 -7.42 -20.26
N GLY A 91 6.31 -8.73 -20.45
CA GLY A 91 6.90 -9.65 -19.48
C GLY A 91 6.09 -9.64 -18.18
N SER A 92 6.79 -9.52 -17.04
CA SER A 92 6.18 -9.47 -15.70
C SER A 92 5.49 -8.13 -15.38
N ASP A 93 5.72 -7.07 -16.17
CA ASP A 93 5.10 -5.75 -15.94
C ASP A 93 3.72 -5.64 -16.62
N TRP A 94 2.81 -6.53 -16.23
CA TRP A 94 1.48 -6.63 -16.84
C TRP A 94 0.63 -5.37 -16.69
N ARG A 95 0.95 -4.48 -15.72
CA ARG A 95 0.22 -3.22 -15.52
C ARG A 95 0.29 -2.30 -16.74
N ARG A 96 1.31 -2.46 -17.59
CA ARG A 96 1.43 -1.71 -18.86
C ARG A 96 0.29 -1.99 -19.84
N VAL A 97 -0.52 -3.03 -19.63
CA VAL A 97 -1.77 -3.24 -20.39
C VAL A 97 -2.70 -2.03 -20.27
N TYR A 98 -2.68 -1.30 -19.14
CA TYR A 98 -3.48 -0.07 -18.98
C TYR A 98 -3.04 1.08 -19.90
N ASP A 99 -1.79 1.07 -20.39
CA ASP A 99 -1.30 2.10 -21.32
C ASP A 99 -1.89 1.91 -22.73
N VAL A 100 -2.24 0.66 -23.07
CA VAL A 100 -2.74 0.27 -24.40
C VAL A 100 -4.26 0.08 -24.41
N LEU A 101 -4.82 -0.46 -23.33
CA LEU A 101 -6.23 -0.80 -23.18
C LEU A 101 -6.73 -0.41 -21.78
N PRO A 102 -6.82 0.90 -21.45
CA PRO A 102 -7.22 1.38 -20.12
C PRO A 102 -8.63 0.94 -19.69
N GLU A 103 -9.49 0.58 -20.64
CA GLU A 103 -10.84 0.07 -20.44
C GLU A 103 -10.86 -1.27 -19.72
N ILE A 104 -9.76 -2.05 -19.76
CA ILE A 104 -9.63 -3.30 -18.98
C ILE A 104 -9.78 -3.08 -17.47
N ALA A 105 -9.64 -1.82 -17.01
CA ALA A 105 -9.91 -1.41 -15.62
C ALA A 105 -11.41 -1.19 -15.31
N GLY A 106 -12.30 -1.33 -16.29
CA GLY A 106 -13.72 -1.00 -16.19
C GLY A 106 -14.47 -1.95 -15.25
N PRO A 107 -15.55 -1.47 -14.59
CA PRO A 107 -16.27 -2.29 -13.64
C PRO A 107 -17.11 -3.35 -14.37
N LEU A 108 -17.16 -4.54 -13.79
CA LEU A 108 -18.08 -5.61 -14.17
C LEU A 108 -19.55 -5.28 -13.81
N ASN A 109 -19.80 -4.19 -13.10
CA ASN A 109 -21.12 -3.91 -12.52
C ASN A 109 -22.10 -3.29 -13.54
N SER A 110 -23.12 -4.07 -13.92
CA SER A 110 -24.22 -3.68 -14.83
C SER A 110 -25.26 -2.72 -14.24
N PHE A 111 -25.20 -2.41 -12.93
CA PHE A 111 -26.15 -1.50 -12.28
C PHE A 111 -25.83 0.00 -12.49
N VAL A 112 -24.74 0.32 -13.17
CA VAL A 112 -24.35 1.70 -13.49
C VAL A 112 -24.80 2.00 -14.93
N ASP A 113 -25.92 2.72 -15.09
CA ASP A 113 -26.37 3.21 -16.41
C ASP A 113 -25.24 4.05 -17.03
N ASP A 114 -24.67 3.53 -18.13
CA ASP A 114 -23.56 4.09 -18.91
C ASP A 114 -23.76 5.55 -19.34
N ARG A 115 -24.95 6.12 -19.15
CA ARG A 115 -25.24 7.48 -19.59
C ARG A 115 -24.56 8.55 -18.75
N PHE A 116 -24.31 8.36 -17.45
CA PHE A 116 -23.62 9.39 -16.65
C PHE A 116 -22.94 8.80 -15.40
N ARG A 117 -21.59 8.71 -15.46
CA ARG A 117 -20.64 8.38 -14.37
C ARG A 117 -20.39 6.88 -14.16
N ILE A 118 -19.25 6.39 -14.66
CA ILE A 118 -18.63 5.16 -14.18
C ILE A 118 -18.29 5.38 -12.70
N VAL A 119 -19.15 4.89 -11.80
CA VAL A 119 -18.91 4.93 -10.37
C VAL A 119 -17.82 3.91 -10.07
N ARG A 120 -16.57 4.35 -10.06
CA ARG A 120 -15.38 3.52 -9.75
C ARG A 120 -15.27 3.18 -8.25
N THR A 121 -16.18 3.68 -7.43
CA THR A 121 -16.11 3.53 -5.98
C THR A 121 -17.49 3.28 -5.40
N THR A 122 -17.64 2.19 -4.66
CA THR A 122 -18.74 2.03 -3.72
C THR A 122 -18.75 3.24 -2.77
N THR A 123 -19.90 3.87 -2.55
CA THR A 123 -19.97 5.05 -1.68
C THR A 123 -19.50 4.70 -0.26
N ASP A 124 -18.80 5.64 0.39
CA ASP A 124 -18.26 5.43 1.74
C ASP A 124 -19.34 4.96 2.74
N GLU A 125 -20.58 5.45 2.59
CA GLU A 125 -21.72 5.05 3.41
C GLU A 125 -22.09 3.56 3.24
N HIS A 126 -22.08 3.04 2.00
CA HIS A 126 -22.36 1.62 1.73
C HIS A 126 -21.20 0.72 2.17
N LEU A 127 -19.96 1.18 2.01
CA LEU A 127 -18.79 0.44 2.46
C LEU A 127 -18.72 0.35 3.99
N GLU A 128 -18.97 1.45 4.70
CA GLU A 128 -19.00 1.44 6.17
C GLU A 128 -20.18 0.62 6.72
N SER A 129 -21.34 0.67 6.05
CA SER A 129 -22.48 -0.19 6.39
C SER A 129 -22.13 -1.67 6.23
N SER A 130 -21.48 -2.05 5.12
CA SER A 130 -21.06 -3.42 4.85
C SER A 130 -19.95 -3.88 5.82
N ARG A 131 -18.99 -3.00 6.15
CA ARG A 131 -17.97 -3.26 7.18
C ARG A 131 -18.59 -3.51 8.55
N SER A 132 -19.58 -2.69 8.93
CA SER A 132 -20.30 -2.82 10.21
C SER A 132 -21.07 -4.14 10.26
N LEU A 133 -21.76 -4.49 9.17
CA LEU A 133 -22.50 -5.75 9.05
C LEU A 133 -21.56 -6.96 9.16
N CYS A 134 -20.46 -6.97 8.39
CA CYS A 134 -19.46 -8.04 8.41
C CYS A 134 -18.83 -8.21 9.81
N LYS A 135 -18.51 -7.11 10.50
CA LYS A 135 -18.03 -7.16 11.90
C LYS A 135 -19.06 -7.77 12.85
N THR A 136 -20.33 -7.43 12.68
CA THR A 136 -21.43 -7.94 13.50
C THR A 136 -21.63 -9.43 13.27
N GLN A 137 -21.73 -9.85 12.00
CA GLN A 137 -21.84 -11.24 11.61
C GLN A 137 -20.66 -12.07 12.10
N LEU A 138 -19.43 -11.57 12.00
CA LEU A 138 -18.23 -12.25 12.50
C LEU A 138 -18.27 -12.42 14.03
N ALA A 139 -18.75 -11.40 14.76
CA ALA A 139 -18.88 -11.45 16.21
C ALA A 139 -19.96 -12.46 16.65
N GLU A 140 -21.13 -12.42 16.00
CA GLU A 140 -22.23 -13.36 16.24
C GLU A 140 -21.83 -14.80 15.91
N ALA A 141 -21.19 -15.01 14.76
CA ALA A 141 -20.74 -16.33 14.33
C ALA A 141 -19.68 -16.90 15.29
N LYS A 142 -18.77 -16.05 15.80
CA LYS A 142 -17.79 -16.43 16.83
C LYS A 142 -18.44 -16.81 18.16
N GLU A 143 -19.54 -16.16 18.53
CA GLU A 143 -20.31 -16.47 19.74
C GLU A 143 -21.11 -17.78 19.58
N ASN A 144 -21.69 -17.99 18.40
CA ASN A 144 -22.53 -19.15 18.10
C ASN A 144 -21.71 -20.44 17.90
N ASP A 145 -20.57 -20.38 17.21
CA ASP A 145 -19.72 -21.54 16.91
C ASP A 145 -18.24 -21.34 17.31
N PRO A 146 -17.95 -21.24 18.62
CA PRO A 146 -16.62 -20.92 19.12
C PRO A 146 -15.59 -22.04 18.92
N GLU A 147 -16.02 -23.29 18.72
CA GLU A 147 -15.15 -24.43 18.43
C GLU A 147 -14.70 -24.43 16.96
N VAL A 148 -15.60 -24.11 16.01
CA VAL A 148 -15.25 -23.99 14.58
C VAL A 148 -14.30 -22.82 14.35
N TRP A 149 -14.56 -21.67 14.98
CA TRP A 149 -13.64 -20.52 14.99
C TRP A 149 -12.24 -20.88 15.51
N ARG A 150 -12.16 -21.75 16.52
CA ARG A 150 -10.87 -22.19 17.09
C ARG A 150 -10.17 -23.23 16.23
N ALA A 151 -10.92 -24.08 15.54
CA ALA A 151 -10.39 -25.14 14.68
C ALA A 151 -9.80 -24.59 13.38
N ASP A 152 -10.54 -23.70 12.69
CA ASP A 152 -10.06 -23.07 11.46
C ASP A 152 -10.55 -21.62 11.37
N ARG A 153 -9.81 -20.75 12.05
CA ARG A 153 -10.08 -19.32 12.07
C ARG A 153 -10.00 -18.68 10.68
N ILE A 154 -9.14 -19.19 9.79
CA ILE A 154 -8.88 -18.54 8.50
C ILE A 154 -10.03 -18.82 7.56
N ALA A 155 -10.40 -20.09 7.36
CA ALA A 155 -11.54 -20.45 6.53
C ALA A 155 -12.84 -19.80 7.04
N PHE A 156 -12.98 -19.68 8.37
CA PHE A 156 -14.10 -18.99 8.98
C PHE A 156 -14.13 -17.50 8.66
N ILE A 157 -13.00 -16.79 8.78
CA ILE A 157 -12.92 -15.35 8.42
C ILE A 157 -13.15 -15.16 6.93
N ASP A 158 -12.53 -16.00 6.08
CA ASP A 158 -12.60 -15.88 4.62
C ASP A 158 -14.05 -16.00 4.12
N GLY A 159 -14.86 -16.89 4.70
CA GLY A 159 -16.28 -17.02 4.36
C GLY A 159 -17.08 -15.72 4.58
N TYR A 160 -16.83 -14.99 5.67
CA TYR A 160 -17.52 -13.72 5.97
C TYR A 160 -16.89 -12.52 5.26
N MET A 161 -15.58 -12.55 5.00
CA MET A 161 -14.86 -11.48 4.32
C MET A 161 -15.05 -11.50 2.81
N ASN A 162 -15.41 -12.65 2.22
CA ASN A 162 -15.73 -12.77 0.80
C ASN A 162 -16.89 -11.84 0.39
N GLU A 163 -17.92 -11.69 1.22
CA GLU A 163 -19.02 -10.75 0.93
C GLU A 163 -18.50 -9.31 0.81
N LEU A 164 -17.67 -8.87 1.78
CA LEU A 164 -17.08 -7.54 1.76
C LEU A 164 -16.12 -7.36 0.57
N GLN A 165 -15.35 -8.40 0.23
CA GLN A 165 -14.47 -8.39 -0.93
C GLN A 165 -15.27 -8.22 -2.23
N ASN A 166 -16.40 -8.92 -2.38
CA ASN A 166 -17.28 -8.82 -3.54
C ASN A 166 -17.83 -7.39 -3.71
N TYR A 167 -18.11 -6.69 -2.61
CA TYR A 167 -18.56 -5.28 -2.66
C TYR A 167 -17.50 -4.27 -3.10
N ILE A 168 -16.22 -4.57 -2.88
CA ILE A 168 -15.11 -3.65 -3.17
C ILE A 168 -14.48 -3.98 -4.54
N THR A 169 -14.50 -5.25 -4.92
CA THR A 169 -13.98 -5.73 -6.20
C THR A 169 -14.81 -5.14 -7.33
N GLN A 170 -14.15 -4.39 -8.22
CA GLN A 170 -14.79 -3.81 -9.41
C GLN A 170 -14.48 -4.63 -10.66
N THR A 171 -13.30 -5.25 -10.71
CA THR A 171 -12.89 -6.10 -11.82
C THR A 171 -11.88 -7.13 -11.34
N TYR A 172 -11.67 -8.18 -12.13
CA TYR A 172 -10.60 -9.15 -11.93
C TYR A 172 -9.96 -9.50 -13.27
N LEU A 173 -8.66 -9.78 -13.23
CA LEU A 173 -7.87 -10.13 -14.41
C LEU A 173 -7.18 -11.48 -14.18
N ILE A 174 -7.06 -12.29 -15.22
CA ILE A 174 -6.22 -13.49 -15.23
C ILE A 174 -4.93 -13.17 -15.96
N ILE A 175 -3.82 -13.08 -15.22
CA ILE A 175 -2.52 -12.68 -15.75
C ILE A 175 -1.78 -13.92 -16.25
N ALA A 176 -1.47 -13.92 -17.54
CA ALA A 176 -0.59 -14.90 -18.19
C ALA A 176 0.76 -14.24 -18.56
N ASP A 177 1.59 -14.02 -17.54
CA ASP A 177 2.91 -13.43 -17.66
C ASP A 177 4.03 -14.48 -17.62
N GLU A 178 5.28 -14.02 -17.50
CA GLU A 178 6.45 -14.91 -17.45
C GLU A 178 6.43 -15.84 -16.22
N GLU A 179 5.90 -15.37 -15.08
CA GLU A 179 5.80 -16.19 -13.88
C GLU A 179 4.74 -17.28 -14.07
N ALA A 180 3.57 -16.91 -14.58
CA ALA A 180 2.46 -17.84 -14.84
C ALA A 180 2.89 -19.03 -15.71
N PHE A 181 3.67 -18.77 -16.76
CA PHE A 181 4.16 -19.85 -17.62
C PHE A 181 5.27 -20.68 -16.97
N ARG A 182 6.13 -20.06 -16.16
CA ARG A 182 7.20 -20.77 -15.45
C ARG A 182 6.66 -21.67 -14.34
N SER A 183 5.63 -21.22 -13.63
CA SER A 183 4.98 -21.94 -12.55
C SER A 183 3.94 -22.94 -13.05
N GLY A 184 3.37 -22.71 -14.24
CA GLY A 184 2.20 -23.43 -14.73
C GLY A 184 0.88 -22.96 -14.12
N SER A 185 0.90 -21.89 -13.33
CA SER A 185 -0.25 -21.40 -12.56
C SER A 185 -0.51 -19.92 -12.83
N PRO A 186 -1.50 -19.58 -13.68
CA PRO A 186 -1.91 -18.21 -13.94
C PRO A 186 -2.41 -17.50 -12.68
N GLN A 187 -2.19 -16.19 -12.58
CA GLN A 187 -2.58 -15.41 -11.41
C GLN A 187 -3.89 -14.67 -11.66
N VAL A 188 -4.89 -14.83 -10.79
CA VAL A 188 -6.06 -13.95 -10.71
C VAL A 188 -5.77 -12.80 -9.79
N VAL A 189 -5.97 -11.58 -10.29
CA VAL A 189 -5.87 -10.35 -9.49
C VAL A 189 -7.26 -9.71 -9.39
N TYR A 190 -7.72 -9.48 -8.15
CA TYR A 190 -8.96 -8.78 -7.85
C TYR A 190 -8.64 -7.32 -7.60
N LEU A 191 -9.33 -6.41 -8.28
CA LEU A 191 -9.00 -5.00 -8.33
C LEU A 191 -10.14 -4.12 -7.81
N ASP A 192 -9.81 -3.08 -7.06
CA ASP A 192 -10.75 -1.99 -6.78
C ASP A 192 -10.88 -1.07 -8.01
N GLY A 193 -11.80 -0.11 -7.98
CA GLY A 193 -11.97 0.81 -9.13
C GLY A 193 -10.87 1.85 -9.28
N PHE A 194 -9.85 1.83 -8.40
CA PHE A 194 -8.59 2.56 -8.57
C PHE A 194 -7.46 1.67 -9.09
N ARG A 195 -7.75 0.40 -9.42
CA ARG A 195 -6.78 -0.61 -9.91
C ARG A 195 -5.79 -1.05 -8.83
N ASN A 196 -6.10 -0.82 -7.56
CA ASN A 196 -5.35 -1.41 -6.46
C ASN A 196 -5.71 -2.89 -6.36
N ILE A 197 -4.70 -3.71 -6.12
CA ILE A 197 -4.90 -5.14 -5.87
C ILE A 197 -5.50 -5.32 -4.47
N ILE A 198 -6.71 -5.88 -4.44
CA ILE A 198 -7.42 -6.26 -3.22
C ILE A 198 -6.99 -7.68 -2.81
N ARG A 199 -6.84 -8.58 -3.79
CA ARG A 199 -6.48 -9.98 -3.60
C ARG A 199 -5.75 -10.53 -4.82
N GLU A 200 -4.86 -11.48 -4.58
CA GLU A 200 -4.18 -12.27 -5.61
C GLU A 200 -4.38 -13.75 -5.30
N VAL A 201 -4.62 -14.54 -6.33
CA VAL A 201 -4.81 -16.00 -6.24
C VAL A 201 -4.06 -16.63 -7.40
N CYS A 202 -3.32 -17.71 -7.17
CA CYS A 202 -2.78 -18.54 -8.25
C CYS A 202 -3.82 -19.62 -8.55
N ILE A 203 -4.15 -19.80 -9.83
CA ILE A 203 -5.02 -20.88 -10.30
C ILE A 203 -4.13 -22.07 -10.61
N ASP A 204 -4.49 -23.24 -10.06
CA ASP A 204 -4.05 -24.53 -10.58
C ASP A 204 -5.08 -25.02 -11.63
N PRO A 205 -4.78 -24.98 -12.93
CA PRO A 205 -5.73 -25.36 -13.97
C PRO A 205 -6.17 -26.83 -13.92
N GLU A 206 -5.45 -27.70 -13.19
CA GLU A 206 -5.81 -29.11 -13.02
C GLU A 206 -6.79 -29.34 -11.86
N ILE A 207 -6.86 -28.42 -10.90
CA ILE A 207 -7.59 -28.59 -9.63
C ILE A 207 -8.70 -27.54 -9.47
N ASP A 208 -8.43 -26.30 -9.86
CA ASP A 208 -9.29 -25.16 -9.60
C ASP A 208 -10.28 -24.94 -10.75
N ASP A 209 -11.57 -24.90 -10.40
CA ASP A 209 -12.62 -24.47 -11.31
C ASP A 209 -12.63 -22.93 -11.36
N ILE A 210 -12.25 -22.40 -12.53
CA ILE A 210 -12.14 -20.96 -12.77
C ILE A 210 -13.47 -20.23 -12.55
N ASP A 211 -14.62 -20.91 -12.76
CA ASP A 211 -15.94 -20.34 -12.50
C ASP A 211 -16.18 -20.17 -10.99
N ASN A 212 -15.72 -21.11 -10.16
CA ASN A 212 -15.81 -20.97 -8.70
C ASN A 212 -14.85 -19.92 -8.15
N VAL A 213 -13.65 -19.82 -8.74
CA VAL A 213 -12.67 -18.76 -8.40
C VAL A 213 -13.27 -17.37 -8.68
N ILE A 214 -14.08 -17.25 -9.73
CA ILE A 214 -14.59 -15.97 -10.23
C ILE A 214 -15.98 -15.60 -9.69
N LEU A 215 -16.96 -16.50 -9.75
CA LEU A 215 -18.37 -16.23 -9.42
C LEU A 215 -18.66 -16.32 -7.92
N GLU A 216 -17.97 -17.21 -7.23
CA GLU A 216 -18.31 -17.56 -5.86
C GLU A 216 -17.40 -16.86 -4.84
N GLY A 217 -16.16 -16.50 -5.21
CA GLY A 217 -15.14 -16.04 -4.26
C GLY A 217 -14.77 -17.10 -3.20
N THR A 218 -15.55 -18.17 -3.11
CA THR A 218 -15.28 -19.41 -2.40
C THR A 218 -14.39 -20.30 -3.26
N LEU A 219 -13.09 -20.18 -3.04
CA LEU A 219 -12.30 -21.39 -3.03
C LEU A 219 -12.78 -22.23 -1.84
N GLN A 220 -13.57 -23.28 -2.09
CA GLN A 220 -13.30 -24.48 -1.31
C GLN A 220 -11.88 -24.86 -1.67
N THR A 221 -11.00 -24.99 -0.68
CA THR A 221 -9.65 -25.52 -0.88
C THR A 221 -9.65 -27.00 -0.50
N PRO A 222 -10.18 -27.94 -1.32
CA PRO A 222 -9.85 -29.33 -1.15
C PRO A 222 -8.52 -29.59 -1.88
N GLY A 223 -7.42 -29.61 -1.13
CA GLY A 223 -6.17 -30.18 -1.64
C GLY A 223 -4.92 -29.33 -1.55
N ILE A 224 -4.97 -28.12 -0.99
CA ILE A 224 -3.76 -27.39 -0.62
C ILE A 224 -3.27 -27.87 0.75
N ALA A 225 -2.83 -29.12 0.79
CA ALA A 225 -1.82 -29.56 1.75
C ALA A 225 -0.45 -29.26 1.13
N GLU A 226 -0.09 -27.97 1.05
CA GLU A 226 1.28 -27.40 0.88
C GLU A 226 1.27 -25.97 0.27
N VAL A 227 0.31 -25.12 0.65
CA VAL A 227 0.60 -23.68 0.74
C VAL A 227 0.68 -23.38 2.21
N SER A 228 1.93 -23.19 2.62
CA SER A 228 2.40 -22.68 3.89
C SER A 228 1.26 -22.23 4.81
N GLN A 229 1.09 -22.97 5.92
CA GLN A 229 0.61 -22.37 7.16
C GLN A 229 1.13 -20.93 7.23
N PRO A 230 0.36 -19.91 7.68
CA PRO A 230 0.98 -18.65 8.05
C PRO A 230 2.13 -19.06 8.95
N SER A 231 3.37 -18.86 8.47
CA SER A 231 4.54 -19.22 9.25
C SER A 231 4.26 -18.66 10.63
N PRO A 232 4.25 -19.49 11.69
CA PRO A 232 4.03 -18.99 13.04
C PRO A 232 4.89 -17.75 13.16
N ALA A 233 4.28 -16.60 13.50
CA ALA A 233 4.89 -15.27 13.36
C ALA A 233 6.39 -15.42 13.61
N PRO A 234 7.25 -15.18 12.59
CA PRO A 234 8.58 -15.79 12.52
C PRO A 234 9.23 -15.61 13.87
N ALA A 235 9.54 -16.69 14.58
CA ALA A 235 9.90 -16.60 15.99
C ALA A 235 11.05 -15.59 16.14
N TYR A 236 10.73 -14.42 16.69
CA TYR A 236 11.66 -13.33 16.85
C TYR A 236 11.70 -12.93 18.32
N ARG A 237 12.87 -12.46 18.75
CA ARG A 237 13.04 -11.87 20.07
C ARG A 237 13.37 -10.39 19.91
N ILE A 238 12.90 -9.58 20.84
CA ILE A 238 13.27 -8.18 20.92
C ILE A 238 14.24 -8.02 22.09
N GLU A 239 15.39 -7.42 21.80
CA GLU A 239 16.36 -7.03 22.81
C GLU A 239 16.49 -5.50 22.81
N ILE A 240 16.74 -4.92 23.98
CA ILE A 240 16.86 -3.47 24.16
C ILE A 240 18.31 -3.14 24.52
N PHE A 241 18.86 -2.12 23.86
CA PHE A 241 20.22 -1.65 24.06
C PHE A 241 20.19 -0.16 24.39
N THR A 242 20.90 0.23 25.43
CA THR A 242 21.30 1.63 25.63
C THR A 242 22.28 2.05 24.54
N GLN A 243 22.46 3.37 24.35
CA GLN A 243 23.48 3.89 23.43
C GLN A 243 24.87 3.25 23.65
N SER A 244 25.30 3.13 24.91
CA SER A 244 26.63 2.61 25.24
C SER A 244 26.76 1.10 25.04
N GLU A 245 25.67 0.35 25.18
CA GLU A 245 25.64 -1.08 24.87
C GLU A 245 25.61 -1.33 23.37
N LEU A 246 24.83 -0.52 22.63
CA LEU A 246 24.73 -0.58 21.19
C LEU A 246 26.10 -0.40 20.52
N MET A 247 26.90 0.54 21.03
CA MET A 247 28.26 0.81 20.54
C MET A 247 29.26 -0.34 20.75
N LYS A 248 28.93 -1.32 21.61
CA LYS A 248 29.77 -2.51 21.86
C LYS A 248 29.40 -3.69 20.96
N GLN A 249 28.32 -3.59 20.19
CA GLN A 249 27.79 -4.70 19.42
C GLN A 249 28.55 -4.88 18.10
N THR A 250 28.79 -6.14 17.74
CA THR A 250 29.45 -6.49 16.47
C THR A 250 28.51 -6.38 15.27
N PHE A 251 27.19 -6.37 15.50
CA PHE A 251 26.16 -6.30 14.47
C PHE A 251 25.78 -4.86 14.04
N LEU A 252 26.51 -3.83 14.50
CA LEU A 252 26.28 -2.45 14.07
C LEU A 252 26.25 -2.24 12.54
N PRO A 253 27.11 -2.91 11.73
CA PRO A 253 27.01 -2.83 10.27
C PRO A 253 25.68 -3.37 9.73
N GLU A 254 25.20 -4.50 10.28
CA GLU A 254 23.93 -5.10 9.87
C GLU A 254 22.74 -4.20 10.25
N LEU A 255 22.79 -3.58 11.44
CA LEU A 255 21.79 -2.60 11.85
C LEU A 255 21.76 -1.38 10.92
N TRP A 256 22.95 -0.90 10.52
CA TRP A 256 23.11 0.18 9.55
C TRP A 256 22.48 -0.19 8.20
N ASP A 257 22.72 -1.41 7.72
CA ASP A 257 22.12 -1.94 6.49
C ASP A 257 20.60 -1.96 6.60
N VAL A 258 20.03 -2.53 7.67
CA VAL A 258 18.56 -2.62 7.86
C VAL A 258 17.91 -1.24 7.86
N ILE A 259 18.51 -0.26 8.53
CA ILE A 259 17.97 1.11 8.58
C ILE A 259 17.99 1.74 7.19
N ASN A 260 19.11 1.65 6.46
CA ASN A 260 19.23 2.30 5.17
C ASN A 260 18.44 1.59 4.07
N VAL A 261 18.38 0.26 4.08
CA VAL A 261 17.57 -0.52 3.15
C VAL A 261 16.08 -0.25 3.39
N SER A 262 15.62 -0.26 4.66
CA SER A 262 14.24 0.11 5.00
C SER A 262 13.93 1.56 4.65
N TYR A 263 14.91 2.47 4.79
CA TYR A 263 14.74 3.87 4.41
C TYR A 263 14.56 4.01 2.90
N LEU A 264 15.32 3.28 2.08
CA LEU A 264 15.21 3.32 0.63
C LEU A 264 13.89 2.70 0.13
N ASP A 265 13.33 1.70 0.83
CA ASP A 265 12.01 1.12 0.56
C ASP A 265 10.85 2.02 1.02
N THR A 266 10.51 3.06 0.23
CA THR A 266 9.30 3.87 0.46
C THR A 266 8.09 3.43 -0.37
N GLY A 267 8.12 2.24 -0.98
CA GLY A 267 7.07 1.83 -1.92
C GLY A 267 6.89 2.84 -3.06
N ASP A 268 5.64 3.07 -3.47
CA ASP A 268 5.26 3.90 -4.63
C ASP A 268 5.37 5.43 -4.40
N SER A 269 6.19 5.87 -3.44
CA SER A 269 6.40 7.30 -3.18
C SER A 269 7.07 7.97 -4.38
N SER A 270 6.49 9.07 -4.86
CA SER A 270 7.03 9.91 -5.94
C SER A 270 8.24 10.77 -5.54
N ILE A 271 8.71 10.62 -4.30
CA ILE A 271 9.85 11.36 -3.73
C ILE A 271 11.08 10.44 -3.71
N GLU A 272 12.04 10.71 -4.59
CA GLU A 272 13.25 9.88 -4.70
C GLU A 272 14.29 10.27 -3.64
N LYS A 273 15.06 9.28 -3.19
CA LYS A 273 16.13 9.47 -2.22
C LYS A 273 17.48 9.39 -2.91
N THR A 274 18.34 10.36 -2.60
CA THR A 274 19.67 10.50 -3.21
C THR A 274 20.78 9.83 -2.39
N GLY A 275 20.45 9.18 -1.26
CA GLY A 275 21.45 8.53 -0.42
C GLY A 275 20.90 7.88 0.85
N PRO A 276 21.78 7.32 1.70
CA PRO A 276 21.41 6.62 2.93
C PRO A 276 20.88 7.59 4.00
N ARG A 277 20.05 7.08 4.93
CA ARG A 277 19.54 7.82 6.10
C ARG A 277 20.64 8.10 7.11
N ILE A 278 21.48 7.11 7.37
CA ILE A 278 22.65 7.21 8.25
C ILE A 278 23.91 6.86 7.47
N ARG A 279 24.98 7.63 7.67
CA ARG A 279 26.23 7.59 6.89
C ARG A 279 27.33 6.76 7.54
N SER A 280 27.21 6.46 8.82
CA SER A 280 28.14 5.62 9.55
C SER A 280 27.40 4.71 10.51
N ASN A 281 28.05 3.62 10.90
CA ASN A 281 27.53 2.65 11.88
C ASN A 281 27.38 3.25 13.29
N THR A 282 27.93 4.45 13.53
CA THR A 282 27.88 5.16 14.81
C THR A 282 26.85 6.29 14.82
N GLN A 283 26.41 6.78 13.66
CA GLN A 283 25.55 7.96 13.56
C GLN A 283 24.25 7.78 14.34
N LEU A 284 23.65 6.58 14.35
CA LEU A 284 22.44 6.33 15.15
C LEU A 284 22.70 6.51 16.65
N ALA A 285 23.84 5.99 17.14
CA ALA A 285 24.22 6.14 18.54
C ALA A 285 24.51 7.60 18.90
N ASP A 286 25.07 8.37 17.96
CA ASP A 286 25.29 9.82 18.12
C ASP A 286 23.95 10.57 18.16
N GLU A 287 22.98 10.22 17.29
CA GLU A 287 21.64 10.82 17.24
C GLU A 287 20.81 10.53 18.50
N LEU A 288 21.01 9.37 19.12
CA LEU A 288 20.33 8.89 20.33
C LEU A 288 20.76 9.61 21.61
N GLN A 289 21.98 10.15 21.66
CA GLN A 289 22.59 10.72 22.87
C GLN A 289 22.68 9.70 24.03
N GLU A 290 23.15 10.12 25.20
CA GLU A 290 23.40 9.21 26.34
C GLU A 290 22.13 8.56 26.91
N THR A 291 20.97 9.20 26.72
CA THR A 291 19.68 8.74 27.26
C THR A 291 18.88 7.88 26.26
N GLY A 292 19.42 7.68 25.06
CA GLY A 292 18.74 6.96 24.01
C GLY A 292 18.79 5.45 24.18
N ILE A 293 17.69 4.80 23.78
CA ILE A 293 17.54 3.34 23.75
C ILE A 293 17.18 2.88 22.34
N THR A 294 17.55 1.65 22.01
CA THR A 294 17.18 1.00 20.75
C THR A 294 16.68 -0.41 21.03
N ALA A 295 15.46 -0.69 20.61
CA ALA A 295 14.93 -2.05 20.53
C ALA A 295 15.31 -2.66 19.17
N ILE A 296 15.83 -3.88 19.17
CA ILE A 296 16.21 -4.62 17.95
C ILE A 296 15.49 -5.97 17.95
N ALA A 297 14.84 -6.29 16.84
CA ALA A 297 14.21 -7.58 16.61
C ALA A 297 15.18 -8.52 15.89
N PHE A 298 15.36 -9.71 16.43
CA PHE A 298 16.19 -10.77 15.86
C PHE A 298 15.35 -11.98 15.48
N ALA A 299 15.46 -12.44 14.23
CA ALA A 299 15.00 -13.78 13.83
C ALA A 299 16.21 -14.58 13.34
N GLN A 300 16.39 -15.80 13.88
CA GLN A 300 17.52 -16.67 13.53
C GLN A 300 18.90 -15.98 13.65
N ASN A 301 19.05 -15.09 14.63
CA ASN A 301 20.23 -14.22 14.86
C ASN A 301 20.51 -13.14 13.79
N SER A 302 19.61 -12.94 12.83
CA SER A 302 19.66 -11.78 11.93
C SER A 302 18.73 -10.67 12.39
N ILE A 303 19.13 -9.43 12.16
CA ILE A 303 18.32 -8.24 12.46
C ILE A 303 17.21 -8.14 11.43
N ILE A 304 15.97 -8.10 11.91
CA ILE A 304 14.78 -7.95 11.06
C ILE A 304 14.08 -6.61 11.24
N GLY A 305 14.49 -5.85 12.26
CA GLY A 305 13.93 -4.53 12.51
C GLY A 305 14.50 -3.86 13.75
N THR A 306 14.27 -2.56 13.84
CA THR A 306 14.73 -1.71 14.93
C THR A 306 13.76 -0.56 15.20
N ALA A 307 13.68 -0.13 16.45
CA ALA A 307 13.10 1.14 16.85
C ALA A 307 14.01 1.84 17.86
N SER A 308 14.33 3.10 17.59
CA SER A 308 15.23 3.91 18.39
C SER A 308 14.49 5.10 18.98
N LEU A 309 14.72 5.36 20.25
CA LEU A 309 14.01 6.37 21.02
C LEU A 309 14.99 7.16 21.90
N LYS A 310 14.76 8.46 22.06
CA LYS A 310 15.53 9.32 22.97
C LYS A 310 14.64 10.30 23.71
N VAL A 311 15.20 11.04 24.66
CA VAL A 311 14.50 12.19 25.27
C VAL A 311 14.28 13.25 24.20
N TRP A 312 13.06 13.79 24.12
CA TRP A 312 12.75 14.87 23.19
C TRP A 312 13.56 16.11 23.57
N SER A 313 14.43 16.53 22.67
CA SER A 313 15.05 17.85 22.71
C SER A 313 14.33 18.73 21.70
N PRO A 314 13.71 19.85 22.10
CA PRO A 314 13.26 20.84 21.12
C PRO A 314 14.47 21.20 20.24
N ASP A 315 14.30 21.13 18.93
CA ASP A 315 15.41 21.20 17.98
C ASP A 315 16.38 22.33 18.34
N SER A 316 17.65 21.99 18.54
CA SER A 316 18.71 22.94 18.88
C SER A 316 18.97 23.99 17.78
N GLU A 317 18.30 23.85 16.63
CA GLU A 317 18.42 24.71 15.45
C GLU A 317 17.24 25.69 15.27
N GLY A 318 16.36 25.86 16.26
CA GLY A 318 15.33 26.92 16.20
C GLY A 318 14.30 26.71 15.08
N ALA A 319 14.03 25.46 14.72
CA ALA A 319 12.99 25.11 13.76
C ALA A 319 11.62 25.60 14.27
N LEU A 320 11.07 26.60 13.59
CA LEU A 320 9.74 27.14 13.88
C LEU A 320 8.69 26.20 13.28
N TRP A 321 8.00 25.46 14.15
CA TRP A 321 6.88 24.63 13.76
C TRP A 321 5.65 25.51 13.55
N LYS A 322 4.97 25.32 12.42
CA LYS A 322 3.67 25.92 12.14
C LYS A 322 2.55 25.09 12.75
N SER A 323 1.42 25.72 13.03
CA SER A 323 0.23 25.02 13.53
C SER A 323 -0.24 23.93 12.56
N PRO A 324 -0.82 22.82 13.05
CA PRO A 324 -1.45 21.82 12.21
C PRO A 324 -2.43 22.44 11.18
N GLY A 325 -2.39 21.95 9.94
CA GLY A 325 -3.24 22.45 8.85
C GLY A 325 -2.68 23.66 8.10
N HIS A 326 -1.55 24.23 8.52
CA HIS A 326 -0.94 25.39 7.85
C HIS A 326 -0.60 25.10 6.37
N PHE A 327 -0.18 23.88 6.07
CA PHE A 327 0.14 23.44 4.71
C PHE A 327 -0.93 22.55 4.07
N GLU A 328 -2.14 22.45 4.65
CA GLU A 328 -3.18 21.52 4.16
C GLU A 328 -3.62 21.80 2.72
N HIS A 329 -3.56 23.07 2.30
CA HIS A 329 -3.97 23.51 0.96
C HIS A 329 -2.83 23.57 -0.06
N PHE A 330 -1.61 23.17 0.32
CA PHE A 330 -0.44 23.26 -0.56
C PHE A 330 0.27 21.92 -0.66
N CYS A 331 0.55 21.50 -1.90
CA CYS A 331 1.55 20.47 -2.12
C CYS A 331 2.96 21.06 -1.94
N ALA A 332 3.95 20.19 -1.72
CA ALA A 332 5.33 20.63 -1.49
C ALA A 332 5.92 21.43 -2.67
N ASP A 333 5.55 21.08 -3.91
CA ASP A 333 6.00 21.79 -5.11
C ASP A 333 5.39 23.21 -5.20
N GLU A 334 4.14 23.38 -4.76
CA GLU A 334 3.50 24.70 -4.65
C GLU A 334 4.16 25.55 -3.57
N ILE A 335 4.51 24.96 -2.42
CA ILE A 335 5.22 25.66 -1.34
C ILE A 335 6.60 26.13 -1.82
N PHE A 336 7.31 25.30 -2.59
CA PHE A 336 8.61 25.65 -3.16
C PHE A 336 8.52 26.76 -4.21
N THR A 337 7.51 26.68 -5.09
CA THR A 337 7.35 27.58 -6.24
C THR A 337 6.68 28.90 -5.85
N ALA A 338 5.96 28.91 -4.72
CA ALA A 338 5.42 30.11 -4.12
C ALA A 338 6.56 31.13 -3.89
N ASN A 339 6.51 32.23 -4.64
CA ASN A 339 7.45 33.33 -4.52
C ASN A 339 7.52 33.78 -3.05
N SER A 340 8.67 34.24 -2.56
CA SER A 340 8.88 34.64 -1.13
C SER A 340 7.72 35.47 -0.57
N THR A 341 7.11 36.31 -1.40
CA THR A 341 5.94 37.15 -1.06
C THR A 341 4.65 36.39 -0.70
N VAL A 342 4.43 35.17 -1.18
CA VAL A 342 3.29 34.30 -0.80
C VAL A 342 3.55 33.62 0.55
N LEU A 343 4.79 33.17 0.78
CA LEU A 343 5.23 32.69 2.09
C LEU A 343 5.22 33.82 3.14
N ASP A 344 5.57 35.06 2.75
CA ASP A 344 5.52 36.25 3.61
C ASP A 344 4.09 36.72 3.89
N SER A 345 3.11 36.39 3.04
CA SER A 345 1.68 36.63 3.33
C SER A 345 1.06 35.51 4.17
N LEU A 346 1.62 34.29 4.13
CA LEU A 346 1.36 33.22 5.10
C LEU A 346 2.03 33.46 6.47
N HIS A 347 2.98 34.41 6.57
CA HIS A 347 3.54 34.90 7.84
C HIS A 347 2.59 35.84 8.60
N GLY A 348 1.39 36.12 8.08
CA GLY A 348 0.34 36.80 8.82
C GLY A 348 -0.17 35.94 9.98
N GLU A 349 0.22 36.29 11.21
CA GLU A 349 -0.32 35.81 12.50
C GLU A 349 -0.34 34.28 12.75
N SER A 350 0.36 33.45 11.98
CA SER A 350 0.51 32.03 12.36
C SER A 350 1.38 31.96 13.62
N GLN A 351 0.79 31.58 14.76
CA GLN A 351 1.53 31.38 15.99
C GLN A 351 2.49 30.21 15.80
N ASP A 352 3.80 30.47 15.85
CA ASP A 352 4.79 29.41 15.91
C ASP A 352 4.52 28.59 17.18
N VAL A 353 4.41 27.27 17.02
CA VAL A 353 4.04 26.37 18.11
C VAL A 353 5.31 25.72 18.67
N SER A 354 5.49 25.81 19.98
CA SER A 354 6.51 25.02 20.66
C SER A 354 5.98 23.61 20.90
N CYS A 355 6.54 22.62 20.20
CA CYS A 355 6.23 21.21 20.42
C CYS A 355 6.88 20.75 21.74
N LYS A 356 6.05 20.51 22.76
CA LYS A 356 6.49 19.93 24.05
C LYS A 356 6.41 18.41 23.95
N GLY A 357 7.56 17.75 24.00
CA GLY A 357 7.67 16.29 23.98
C GLY A 357 8.37 15.76 25.21
N GLY A 358 8.03 14.54 25.64
CA GLY A 358 8.84 13.79 26.59
C GLY A 358 9.95 13.00 25.88
N PHE A 359 9.57 12.24 24.85
CA PHE A 359 10.47 11.36 24.11
C PHE A 359 10.27 11.49 22.61
N GLU A 360 11.28 11.14 21.82
CA GLU A 360 11.28 11.16 20.36
C GLU A 360 11.56 9.76 19.81
N ILE A 361 10.70 9.28 18.91
CA ILE A 361 11.04 8.17 18.02
C ILE A 361 11.96 8.71 16.93
N VAL A 362 13.23 8.30 16.96
CA VAL A 362 14.28 8.76 16.04
C VAL A 362 14.30 7.94 14.76
N ALA A 363 14.13 6.62 14.89
CA ALA A 363 14.15 5.70 13.77
C ALA A 363 13.23 4.51 14.04
N VAL A 364 12.52 4.07 13.01
CA VAL A 364 11.83 2.79 12.97
C VAL A 364 12.08 2.19 11.59
N ALA A 365 12.66 1.01 11.56
CA ALA A 365 13.02 0.33 10.32
C ALA A 365 12.70 -1.16 10.45
N ILE A 366 12.13 -1.73 9.40
CA ILE A 366 11.88 -3.17 9.27
C ILE A 366 12.51 -3.59 7.95
N THR A 367 13.22 -4.71 7.94
CA THR A 367 13.77 -5.27 6.71
C THR A 367 12.65 -5.40 5.67
N PRO A 368 12.82 -4.95 4.41
CA PRO A 368 11.78 -4.94 3.38
C PRO A 368 11.51 -6.35 2.80
N ASP A 369 11.64 -7.36 3.65
CA ASP A 369 11.35 -8.75 3.33
C ASP A 369 9.85 -9.00 3.58
N PRO A 370 9.11 -9.54 2.59
CA PRO A 370 7.69 -9.87 2.74
C PRO A 370 7.38 -10.76 3.96
N ARG A 371 8.35 -11.56 4.42
CA ARG A 371 8.21 -12.41 5.62
C ARG A 371 8.00 -11.60 6.90
N TYR A 372 8.56 -10.39 6.98
CA TYR A 372 8.55 -9.53 8.16
C TYR A 372 7.65 -8.30 7.99
N ARG A 373 7.37 -7.88 6.75
CA ARG A 373 6.52 -6.73 6.43
C ARG A 373 5.08 -6.98 6.87
N ARG A 374 4.42 -5.94 7.39
CA ARG A 374 3.00 -5.95 7.82
C ARG A 374 2.68 -7.00 8.92
N LYS A 375 3.67 -7.53 9.64
CA LYS A 375 3.48 -8.49 10.74
C LYS A 375 3.42 -7.86 12.14
N GLY A 376 3.30 -6.52 12.24
CA GLY A 376 3.23 -5.82 13.54
C GLY A 376 4.55 -5.69 14.29
N ILE A 377 5.69 -6.02 13.66
CA ILE A 377 7.02 -5.96 14.30
C ILE A 377 7.39 -4.53 14.69
N ALA A 378 7.16 -3.55 13.81
CA ALA A 378 7.44 -2.14 14.10
C ALA A 378 6.68 -1.65 15.35
N GLU A 379 5.42 -2.05 15.49
CA GLU A 379 4.62 -1.73 16.68
C GLU A 379 5.16 -2.43 17.93
N SER A 380 5.56 -3.70 17.81
CA SER A 380 6.15 -4.45 18.92
C SER A 380 7.46 -3.82 19.41
N LEU A 381 8.30 -3.34 18.49
CA LEU A 381 9.55 -2.66 18.79
C LEU A 381 9.31 -1.32 19.52
N VAL A 382 8.39 -0.50 19.02
CA VAL A 382 8.04 0.78 19.67
C VAL A 382 7.45 0.51 21.07
N LYS A 383 6.57 -0.48 21.23
CA LYS A 383 6.05 -0.89 22.54
C LYS A 383 7.13 -1.38 23.50
N ALA A 384 8.17 -2.05 23.00
CA ALA A 384 9.30 -2.47 23.81
C ALA A 384 10.07 -1.26 24.36
N CYS A 385 10.36 -0.26 23.53
CA CYS A 385 10.96 1.00 23.96
C CYS A 385 10.07 1.73 24.99
N GLU A 386 8.76 1.81 24.77
CA GLU A 386 7.81 2.40 25.71
C GLU A 386 7.85 1.75 27.09
N LYS A 387 7.87 0.41 27.12
CA LYS A 387 7.91 -0.35 28.36
C LYS A 387 9.18 -0.08 29.14
N GLU A 388 10.32 -0.01 28.45
CA GLU A 388 11.61 0.29 29.07
C GLU A 388 11.63 1.68 29.70
N LEU A 389 11.12 2.69 28.97
CA LEU A 389 11.00 4.04 29.50
C LEU A 389 10.14 4.11 30.75
N LYS A 390 8.99 3.43 30.77
CA LYS A 390 8.11 3.40 31.94
C LYS A 390 8.83 2.80 33.15
N GLY A 391 9.60 1.73 32.95
CA GLY A 391 10.42 1.12 34.02
C GLY A 391 11.49 2.07 34.54
N GLY A 392 12.15 2.81 33.66
CA GLY A 392 13.14 3.83 34.01
C GLY A 392 12.55 5.00 34.80
N MET A 393 11.39 5.53 34.38
CA MET A 393 10.71 6.64 35.06
C MET A 393 10.31 6.31 36.48
N THR A 394 9.76 5.11 36.72
CA THR A 394 9.38 4.68 38.07
C THR A 394 10.56 4.60 39.03
N SER A 395 11.78 4.40 38.50
CA SER A 395 13.01 4.29 39.30
C SER A 395 13.69 5.65 39.55
N ALA A 396 13.47 6.64 38.67
CA ALA A 396 14.16 7.93 38.70
C ALA A 396 13.44 9.04 39.51
N GLY A 397 12.25 8.78 40.06
CA GLY A 397 11.54 9.73 40.93
C GLY A 397 11.17 11.07 40.26
N LEU A 398 11.08 11.10 38.92
CA LEU A 398 10.69 12.30 38.17
C LEU A 398 9.23 12.65 38.48
N THR A 399 9.04 13.86 39.02
CA THR A 399 7.79 14.39 39.57
C THR A 399 6.75 14.75 38.50
N GLU A 400 5.57 14.13 38.66
CA GLU A 400 4.16 14.44 38.33
C GLU A 400 3.68 15.59 37.40
N SER A 401 4.52 16.46 36.83
CA SER A 401 3.99 17.68 36.19
C SER A 401 3.64 17.57 34.70
N ALA A 402 4.04 16.53 33.98
CA ALA A 402 3.68 16.36 32.57
C ALA A 402 3.44 14.89 32.25
N GLN A 403 2.27 14.57 31.70
CA GLN A 403 2.02 13.25 31.13
C GLN A 403 3.11 12.96 30.08
N PRO A 404 3.81 11.81 30.17
CA PRO A 404 4.85 11.51 29.22
C PRO A 404 4.23 11.27 27.83
N CYS A 405 4.58 12.12 26.87
CA CYS A 405 4.18 11.95 25.47
C CYS A 405 5.37 11.48 24.64
N ILE A 406 5.07 10.69 23.61
CA ILE A 406 6.01 10.29 22.57
C ILE A 406 5.76 11.13 21.34
N MET A 407 6.83 11.70 20.83
CA MET A 407 6.90 12.46 19.60
C MET A 407 7.43 11.60 18.47
N VAL A 408 6.98 11.87 17.26
CA VAL A 408 7.59 11.36 16.03
C VAL A 408 7.62 12.47 14.98
N LYS A 409 8.74 12.59 14.28
CA LYS A 409 8.86 13.42 13.08
C LYS A 409 8.73 12.53 11.86
N CYS A 410 7.78 12.83 10.99
CA CYS A 410 7.54 12.00 9.80
C CYS A 410 7.14 12.83 8.59
N ILE A 411 7.40 12.30 7.39
CA ILE A 411 6.98 12.95 6.16
C ILE A 411 5.49 12.71 5.99
N ARG A 412 4.72 13.80 5.89
CA ARG A 412 3.26 13.79 5.80
C ARG A 412 2.77 12.78 4.75
N GLU A 413 3.33 12.86 3.55
CA GLU A 413 2.89 12.10 2.38
C GLU A 413 3.33 10.62 2.42
N ILE A 414 4.36 10.27 3.20
CA ILE A 414 4.92 8.91 3.20
C ILE A 414 4.48 8.11 4.44
N GLN A 415 4.72 8.64 5.65
CA GLN A 415 4.44 7.91 6.90
C GLN A 415 3.35 8.54 7.76
N GLY A 416 2.80 9.70 7.38
CA GLY A 416 1.77 10.38 8.18
C GLY A 416 0.56 9.50 8.50
N ALA A 417 -0.03 8.87 7.49
CA ALA A 417 -1.17 7.97 7.66
C ALA A 417 -0.87 6.74 8.56
N TYR A 418 0.37 6.25 8.55
CA TYR A 418 0.79 5.12 9.38
C TYR A 418 0.76 5.48 10.88
N TRP A 419 1.22 6.68 11.23
CA TRP A 419 1.27 7.16 12.61
C TRP A 419 -0.09 7.65 13.12
N LEU A 420 -0.89 8.28 12.27
CA LEU A 420 -2.28 8.66 12.59
C LEU A 420 -3.10 7.44 13.03
N LYS A 421 -3.02 6.33 12.29
CA LYS A 421 -3.70 5.06 12.63
C LYS A 421 -3.24 4.45 13.97
N ARG A 422 -2.13 4.93 14.54
CA ARG A 422 -1.56 4.47 15.82
C ARG A 422 -1.84 5.43 16.98
N GLY A 423 -2.75 6.38 16.78
CA GLY A 423 -3.19 7.33 17.80
C GLY A 423 -2.26 8.53 17.96
N PHE A 424 -1.33 8.76 17.04
CA PHE A 424 -0.58 10.02 17.01
C PHE A 424 -1.46 11.12 16.41
N ARG A 425 -1.34 12.34 16.95
CA ARG A 425 -1.98 13.55 16.42
C ARG A 425 -0.91 14.54 15.97
N VAL A 426 -1.18 15.29 14.90
CA VAL A 426 -0.26 16.32 14.40
C VAL A 426 -0.28 17.51 15.37
N VAL A 427 0.89 17.99 15.76
CA VAL A 427 1.06 19.16 16.65
C VAL A 427 1.91 20.27 16.05
N GLY A 428 2.64 19.96 14.99
CA GLY A 428 3.41 20.93 14.24
C GLY A 428 3.65 20.48 12.82
N GLU A 429 3.75 21.44 11.91
CA GLU A 429 4.13 21.23 10.53
C GLU A 429 5.34 22.09 10.17
N GLN A 430 6.24 21.56 9.35
CA GLN A 430 7.38 22.28 8.85
C GLN A 430 7.61 21.93 7.38
N TYR A 431 7.75 22.93 6.52
CA TYR A 431 8.19 22.68 5.16
C TYR A 431 9.70 22.41 5.13
N CYS A 432 10.10 21.33 4.47
CA CYS A 432 11.48 20.94 4.25
C CYS A 432 11.81 21.12 2.76
N PRO A 433 12.80 21.95 2.40
CA PRO A 433 13.18 22.15 1.01
C PRO A 433 13.84 20.89 0.40
N PRO A 434 13.97 20.81 -0.94
CA PRO A 434 14.73 19.76 -1.59
C PRO A 434 16.12 19.55 -0.97
N LEU A 435 16.60 18.31 -1.04
CA LEU A 435 17.83 17.78 -0.44
C LEU A 435 17.80 17.65 1.09
N THR A 436 16.75 18.15 1.78
CA THR A 436 16.52 17.82 3.19
C THR A 436 16.36 16.31 3.33
N TRP A 437 17.12 15.71 4.24
CA TRP A 437 17.20 14.25 4.39
C TRP A 437 17.47 13.48 3.10
N ARG A 438 18.15 14.10 2.11
CA ARG A 438 18.48 13.50 0.80
C ARG A 438 17.28 13.24 -0.11
N TYR A 439 16.11 13.80 0.15
CA TYR A 439 15.00 13.75 -0.80
C TYR A 439 15.25 14.72 -1.95
N ASN A 440 14.95 14.32 -3.18
CA ASN A 440 15.16 15.16 -4.37
C ASN A 440 14.12 16.30 -4.51
N LYS A 441 12.98 16.21 -3.81
CA LYS A 441 11.91 17.20 -3.76
C LYS A 441 11.70 17.73 -2.34
N GLY A 442 11.03 18.87 -2.24
CA GLY A 442 10.55 19.37 -0.95
C GLY A 442 9.43 18.49 -0.40
N PHE A 443 9.16 18.59 0.90
CA PHE A 443 8.07 17.86 1.56
C PHE A 443 7.62 18.58 2.83
N VAL A 444 6.44 18.21 3.33
CA VAL A 444 5.95 18.69 4.63
C VAL A 444 6.29 17.65 5.70
N LEU A 445 7.04 18.08 6.70
CA LEU A 445 7.36 17.31 7.88
C LEU A 445 6.31 17.57 8.95
N TRP A 446 5.75 16.50 9.50
CA TRP A 446 4.86 16.54 10.65
C TRP A 446 5.61 16.18 11.92
N ALA A 447 5.50 17.03 12.93
CA ALA A 447 5.68 16.65 14.33
C ALA A 447 4.35 16.11 14.85
N MET A 448 4.36 14.87 15.30
CA MET A 448 3.17 14.23 15.84
C MET A 448 3.43 13.77 17.26
N GLU A 449 2.42 13.85 18.13
CA GLU A 449 2.49 13.40 19.51
C GLU A 449 1.47 12.30 19.80
N ARG A 450 1.81 11.42 20.74
CA ARG A 450 0.88 10.47 21.33
C ARG A 450 1.14 10.39 22.83
N GLU A 451 0.08 10.53 23.60
CA GLU A 451 0.12 10.35 25.05
C GLU A 451 0.38 8.89 25.39
N LEU A 452 1.28 8.65 26.35
CA LEU A 452 1.45 7.32 26.90
C LEU A 452 0.33 7.03 27.90
N PRO A 453 -0.33 5.87 27.81
CA PRO A 453 -1.30 5.47 28.82
C PRO A 453 -0.57 5.35 30.16
N VAL A 454 -1.10 6.02 31.19
CA VAL A 454 -0.58 5.99 32.57
C VAL A 454 -0.63 4.57 33.11
#